data_AF-A0A1C4A0I3-F1
#
_entry.id   AF-A0A1C4A0I3-F1
#
_cell.length_a   1.000
_cell.length_b   1.000
_cell.length_c   1.000
_cell.angle_alpha   90.00
_cell.angle_beta   90.00
_cell.angle_gamma   90.00
#
_symmetry.space_group_name_H-M   'P 1'
#
loop_
_entity.id
_entity.type
_entity.pdbx_description
1 polymer ?
#
loop_
_entity_poly.entity_id
_entity_poly.type
_entity_poly.pdbx_seq_one_letter_code
_entity_poly.pdbx_strand_id
1 'polypeptide(L)'
;MIIAKSRTRFLTMVASLVFFIIISILTYHNSGFLNALMQLDHSIAQTVIPNWLENFMKPFYFFSHGFGLFFITFLIIFFLWGFKFKIPATWILITSIGGWLIINIASLLFKHTINGTQILYPAKSTFYMTLLISYFLLIIVPEIYRGSLQFLLQTILILGWVATFTTTLLLPNHNLASALAGWLLALVWLQFSENGYRVYAPDFYRRKGFSNSWY
;
A
#
# COMPACT_ATOMS: atom_id res chain seq x y z
N MET A 1 -3.24 -20.75 10.61
CA MET A 1 -2.28 -19.73 10.20
C MET A 1 -2.78 -19.09 8.92
N ILE A 2 -3.40 -17.92 9.04
CA ILE A 2 -4.07 -17.17 7.95
C ILE A 2 -3.03 -16.70 6.93
N ILE A 3 -1.89 -16.16 7.41
CA ILE A 3 -0.77 -15.80 6.55
C ILE A 3 0.16 -17.01 6.38
N ALA A 4 0.12 -17.63 5.20
CA ALA A 4 0.90 -18.81 4.88
C ALA A 4 2.41 -18.54 4.75
N LYS A 5 3.22 -19.61 4.86
CA LYS A 5 4.66 -19.58 4.60
C LYS A 5 4.91 -19.54 3.10
N SER A 6 5.50 -18.45 2.62
CA SER A 6 6.01 -18.35 1.25
C SER A 6 7.55 -18.42 1.24
N ARG A 7 8.10 -19.16 0.28
CA ARG A 7 9.55 -19.24 0.03
C ARG A 7 10.09 -18.00 -0.68
N THR A 8 9.25 -17.30 -1.45
CA THR A 8 9.64 -16.14 -2.26
C THR A 8 9.53 -14.81 -1.51
N ARG A 9 8.89 -14.78 -0.34
CA ARG A 9 8.67 -13.56 0.48
C ARG A 9 9.96 -12.78 0.79
N PHE A 10 11.01 -13.48 1.21
CA PHE A 10 12.28 -12.82 1.49
C PHE A 10 12.90 -12.23 0.22
N LEU A 11 12.81 -12.95 -0.90
CA LEU A 11 13.29 -12.48 -2.20
C LEU A 11 12.51 -11.26 -2.68
N THR A 12 11.18 -11.25 -2.56
CA THR A 12 10.35 -10.09 -2.95
C THR A 12 10.63 -8.88 -2.07
N MET A 13 10.84 -9.08 -0.76
CA MET A 13 11.26 -8.01 0.15
C MET A 13 12.62 -7.41 -0.25
N VAL A 14 13.63 -8.25 -0.48
CA VAL A 14 14.98 -7.78 -0.85
C VAL A 14 14.95 -7.12 -2.24
N ALA A 15 14.28 -7.72 -3.22
CA ALA A 15 14.18 -7.16 -4.56
C ALA A 15 13.46 -5.80 -4.52
N SER A 16 12.32 -5.69 -3.83
CA SER A 16 11.60 -4.42 -3.71
C SER A 16 12.41 -3.36 -2.96
N LEU A 17 13.18 -3.73 -1.94
CA LEU A 17 14.09 -2.83 -1.23
C LEU A 17 15.19 -2.31 -2.15
N VAL A 18 15.84 -3.19 -2.91
CA VAL A 18 16.90 -2.82 -3.85
C VAL A 18 16.34 -1.89 -4.92
N PHE A 19 15.20 -2.22 -5.55
CA PHE A 19 14.57 -1.35 -6.54
C PHE A 19 14.14 0.00 -5.95
N PHE A 20 13.61 0.01 -4.72
CA PHE A 20 13.25 1.25 -4.03
C PHE A 20 14.48 2.15 -3.84
N ILE A 21 15.59 1.60 -3.36
CA ILE A 21 16.85 2.33 -3.16
C ILE A 21 17.38 2.87 -4.49
N ILE A 22 17.41 2.05 -5.54
CA ILE A 22 17.88 2.46 -6.88
C ILE A 22 17.05 3.64 -7.40
N ILE A 23 15.71 3.53 -7.39
CA ILE A 23 14.83 4.61 -7.87
C ILE A 23 15.02 5.87 -7.02
N SER A 24 15.18 5.73 -5.70
CA SER A 24 15.38 6.87 -4.79
C SER A 24 16.68 7.62 -5.09
N ILE A 25 17.79 6.89 -5.28
CA ILE A 25 19.10 7.46 -5.62
C ILE A 25 19.04 8.16 -6.98
N LEU A 26 18.47 7.50 -8.00
CA LEU A 26 18.36 8.06 -9.34
C LEU A 26 17.51 9.33 -9.38
N THR A 27 16.46 9.38 -8.56
CA THR A 27 15.59 10.56 -8.40
C THR A 27 16.35 11.69 -7.71
N TYR A 28 17.12 11.39 -6.68
CA TYR A 28 17.94 12.38 -5.97
C TYR A 28 19.01 13.01 -6.86
N HIS A 29 19.62 12.22 -7.75
CA HIS A 29 20.69 12.68 -8.65
C HIS A 29 20.19 13.36 -9.94
N ASN A 30 18.88 13.58 -10.13
CA ASN A 30 18.32 14.19 -11.34
C ASN A 30 18.78 13.53 -12.64
N SER A 31 18.87 12.19 -12.65
CA SER A 31 19.29 11.45 -13.84
C SER A 31 18.41 11.81 -15.06
N GLY A 32 19.04 12.13 -16.20
CA GLY A 32 18.33 12.58 -17.40
C GLY A 32 17.25 11.60 -17.90
N PHE A 33 17.46 10.30 -17.67
CA PHE A 33 16.47 9.26 -17.98
C PHE A 33 15.20 9.38 -17.14
N LEU A 34 15.32 9.64 -15.83
CA LEU A 34 14.15 9.85 -14.98
C LEU A 34 13.45 11.17 -15.31
N ASN A 35 14.18 12.23 -15.62
CA ASN A 35 13.56 13.48 -16.05
C ASN A 35 12.71 13.31 -17.32
N ALA A 36 13.15 12.48 -18.27
CA ALA A 36 12.35 12.15 -19.45
C ALA A 36 11.06 11.37 -19.11
N LEU A 37 11.11 10.44 -18.14
CA LEU A 37 9.92 9.73 -17.64
C LEU A 37 9.01 10.61 -16.78
N MET A 38 9.58 11.60 -16.09
CA MET A 38 8.87 12.58 -15.26
C MET A 38 8.18 13.67 -16.08
N GLN A 39 8.58 13.86 -17.35
CA GLN A 39 7.96 14.79 -18.30
C GLN A 39 6.72 14.23 -19.02
N LEU A 40 6.19 13.07 -18.60
CA LEU A 40 4.82 12.70 -18.97
C LEU A 40 3.88 13.77 -18.39
N ASP A 41 3.57 14.76 -19.22
CA ASP A 41 3.00 16.02 -18.78
C ASP A 41 1.60 15.79 -18.23
N HIS A 42 1.34 16.38 -17.05
CA HIS A 42 0.06 16.35 -16.36
C HIS A 42 -1.08 16.85 -17.26
N SER A 43 -0.77 17.77 -18.17
CA SER A 43 -1.68 18.32 -19.18
C SER A 43 -2.18 17.26 -20.19
N ILE A 44 -1.32 16.35 -20.62
CA ILE A 44 -1.66 15.25 -21.54
C ILE A 44 -2.52 14.21 -20.82
N ALA A 45 -2.21 13.95 -19.55
CA ALA A 45 -2.93 12.93 -18.80
C ALA A 45 -4.37 13.34 -18.45
N GLN A 46 -4.61 14.63 -18.15
CA GLN A 46 -5.98 15.15 -17.94
C GLN A 46 -6.80 15.24 -19.23
N THR A 47 -6.18 15.46 -20.39
CA THR A 47 -6.90 15.56 -21.67
C THR A 47 -7.35 14.20 -22.21
N VAL A 48 -6.69 13.11 -21.81
CA VAL A 48 -6.97 11.75 -22.30
C VAL A 48 -8.00 11.01 -21.43
N ILE A 49 -8.17 11.38 -20.16
CA ILE A 49 -9.04 10.65 -19.23
C ILE A 49 -10.46 11.23 -19.25
N PRO A 50 -11.47 10.43 -19.66
CA PRO A 50 -12.85 10.91 -19.68
C PRO A 50 -13.42 11.08 -18.27
N ASN A 51 -14.29 12.07 -18.08
CA ASN A 51 -14.88 12.43 -16.78
C ASN A 51 -15.54 11.25 -16.04
N TRP A 52 -16.16 10.31 -16.77
CA TRP A 52 -16.79 9.14 -16.15
C TRP A 52 -15.76 8.21 -15.50
N LEU A 53 -14.58 8.07 -16.11
CA LEU A 53 -13.50 7.24 -15.59
C LEU A 53 -12.86 7.92 -14.38
N GLU A 54 -12.66 9.24 -14.44
CA GLU A 54 -12.19 10.02 -13.30
C GLU A 54 -13.11 9.85 -12.08
N ASN A 55 -14.43 9.96 -12.28
CA ASN A 55 -15.41 9.76 -11.21
C ASN A 55 -15.42 8.33 -10.66
N PHE A 56 -15.16 7.32 -11.49
CA PHE A 56 -14.99 5.94 -11.04
C PHE A 56 -13.73 5.75 -10.17
N MET A 57 -12.65 6.48 -10.45
CA MET A 57 -11.38 6.33 -9.73
C MET A 57 -11.36 7.07 -8.38
N LYS A 58 -12.13 8.16 -8.25
CA LYS A 58 -12.18 9.01 -7.04
C LYS A 58 -12.39 8.25 -5.72
N PRO A 59 -13.35 7.30 -5.61
CA PRO A 59 -13.55 6.56 -4.37
C PRO A 59 -12.31 5.76 -3.94
N PHE A 60 -11.66 5.07 -4.87
CA PHE A 60 -10.45 4.30 -4.57
C PHE A 60 -9.31 5.21 -4.09
N TYR A 61 -9.13 6.34 -4.78
CA TYR A 61 -8.16 7.33 -4.36
C TYR A 61 -8.47 7.89 -2.96
N PHE A 62 -9.73 8.17 -2.64
CA PHE A 62 -10.14 8.64 -1.30
C PHE A 62 -9.77 7.65 -0.19
N PHE A 63 -9.91 6.34 -0.40
CA PHE A 63 -9.53 5.32 0.58
C PHE A 63 -8.02 5.10 0.70
N SER A 64 -7.21 5.70 -0.16
CA SER A 64 -5.76 5.55 -0.13
C SER A 64 -5.04 6.49 0.86
N HIS A 65 -5.72 7.49 1.43
CA HIS A 65 -5.09 8.45 2.34
C HIS A 65 -6.11 9.14 3.26
N GLY A 66 -5.59 9.92 4.22
CA GLY A 66 -6.39 10.81 5.08
C GLY A 66 -7.49 10.09 5.86
N PHE A 67 -8.67 10.71 5.90
CA PHE A 67 -9.82 10.19 6.63
C PHE A 67 -10.37 8.89 6.06
N GLY A 68 -10.45 8.76 4.73
CA GLY A 68 -10.98 7.56 4.08
C GLY A 68 -10.20 6.30 4.48
N LEU A 69 -8.87 6.37 4.37
CA LEU A 69 -7.98 5.30 4.82
C LEU A 69 -8.14 4.97 6.31
N PHE A 70 -8.14 6.00 7.16
CA PHE A 70 -8.31 5.83 8.60
C PHE A 70 -9.62 5.11 8.92
N PHE A 71 -10.73 5.57 8.33
CA PHE A 71 -12.05 5.03 8.55
C PHE A 71 -12.17 3.57 8.13
N ILE A 72 -11.72 3.22 6.91
CA ILE A 72 -11.81 1.84 6.43
C ILE A 72 -10.89 0.91 7.23
N THR A 73 -9.67 1.35 7.57
CA THR A 73 -8.74 0.55 8.37
C THR A 73 -9.28 0.32 9.77
N PHE A 74 -9.87 1.34 10.39
CA PHE A 74 -10.54 1.24 11.67
C PHE A 74 -11.70 0.24 11.62
N LEU A 75 -12.56 0.30 10.60
CA LEU A 75 -13.65 -0.66 10.41
C LEU A 75 -13.13 -2.10 10.29
N ILE A 76 -12.09 -2.33 9.48
CA ILE A 76 -11.48 -3.65 9.33
C ILE A 76 -10.99 -4.17 10.69
N ILE A 77 -10.24 -3.36 11.44
CA ILE A 77 -9.73 -3.72 12.77
C ILE A 77 -10.89 -4.03 13.72
N PHE A 78 -11.91 -3.17 13.75
CA PHE A 78 -13.08 -3.32 14.62
C PHE A 78 -13.83 -4.62 14.35
N PHE A 79 -14.14 -4.92 13.08
CA PHE A 79 -14.83 -6.16 12.71
C PHE A 79 -13.98 -7.39 12.97
N LEU A 80 -12.69 -7.40 12.59
CA LEU A 80 -11.81 -8.54 12.88
C LEU A 80 -11.69 -8.81 14.38
N TRP A 81 -11.64 -7.76 15.19
CA TRP A 81 -11.64 -7.90 16.64
C TRP A 81 -12.93 -8.55 17.17
N GLY A 82 -14.09 -8.13 16.64
CA GLY A 82 -15.40 -8.68 16.98
C GLY A 82 -15.59 -10.15 16.56
N PHE A 83 -15.03 -10.55 15.41
CA PHE A 83 -15.16 -11.90 14.85
C PHE A 83 -14.05 -12.89 15.27
N LYS A 84 -13.42 -12.67 16.45
CA LYS A 84 -12.35 -13.55 17.00
C LYS A 84 -11.06 -13.57 16.16
N PHE A 85 -10.81 -12.59 15.30
CA PHE A 85 -9.55 -12.40 14.56
C PHE A 85 -8.69 -11.29 15.21
N LYS A 86 -8.50 -11.35 16.53
CA LYS A 86 -7.78 -10.32 17.31
C LYS A 86 -6.29 -10.21 16.93
N ILE A 87 -5.66 -11.33 16.60
CA ILE A 87 -4.25 -11.37 16.18
C ILE A 87 -4.08 -10.68 14.81
N PRO A 88 -4.85 -11.04 13.74
CA PRO A 88 -4.89 -10.27 12.50
C PRO A 88 -5.22 -8.79 12.68
N ALA A 89 -6.22 -8.45 13.52
CA ALA A 89 -6.59 -7.06 13.80
C ALA A 89 -5.41 -6.26 14.38
N THR A 90 -4.69 -6.84 15.33
CA THR A 90 -3.51 -6.22 15.94
C THR A 90 -2.39 -6.06 14.94
N TRP A 91 -2.20 -7.04 14.06
CA TRP A 91 -1.22 -6.95 13.00
C TRP A 91 -1.52 -5.82 12.02
N ILE A 92 -2.77 -5.66 11.58
CA ILE A 92 -3.18 -4.54 10.72
C ILE A 92 -2.92 -3.20 11.42
N LEU A 93 -3.24 -3.11 12.71
CA LEU A 93 -3.01 -1.90 13.51
C LEU A 93 -1.52 -1.54 13.57
N ILE A 94 -0.67 -2.49 13.95
CA ILE A 94 0.78 -2.27 14.05
C ILE A 94 1.39 -1.98 12.66
N THR A 95 0.97 -2.70 11.63
CA THR A 95 1.45 -2.51 10.24
C THR A 95 1.05 -1.13 9.73
N SER A 96 -0.16 -0.65 10.04
CA SER A 96 -0.64 0.68 9.63
C SER A 96 0.10 1.81 10.37
N ILE A 97 0.29 1.69 11.69
CA ILE A 97 1.01 2.68 12.50
C ILE A 97 2.49 2.73 12.12
N GLY A 98 3.15 1.57 12.01
CA GLY A 98 4.55 1.51 11.58
C GLY A 98 4.73 1.95 10.14
N GLY A 99 3.76 1.66 9.27
CA GLY A 99 3.74 2.13 7.89
C GLY A 99 3.66 3.66 7.81
N TRP A 100 2.83 4.29 8.67
CA TRP A 100 2.81 5.75 8.82
C TRP A 100 4.16 6.32 9.23
N LEU A 101 4.84 5.70 10.19
CA LEU A 101 6.15 6.17 10.63
C LEU A 101 7.17 6.07 9.49
N ILE A 102 7.24 4.91 8.82
CA ILE A 102 8.23 4.64 7.77
C ILE A 102 8.06 5.54 6.56
N ILE A 103 6.83 5.74 6.08
CA ILE A 103 6.63 6.60 4.91
C ILE A 103 6.92 8.07 5.21
N ASN A 104 6.64 8.54 6.43
CA ASN A 104 6.98 9.90 6.81
C ASN A 104 8.50 10.08 6.97
N ILE A 105 9.21 9.09 7.53
CA ILE A 105 10.68 9.11 7.56
C ILE A 105 11.25 9.12 6.15
N ALA A 106 10.79 8.24 5.26
CA ALA A 106 11.24 8.21 3.86
C ALA A 106 11.00 9.55 3.16
N SER A 107 9.85 10.19 3.43
CA SER A 107 9.52 11.48 2.83
C SER A 107 10.38 12.64 3.36
N LEU A 108 10.88 12.54 4.60
CA LEU A 108 11.84 13.51 5.14
C LEU A 108 13.23 13.34 4.52
N LEU A 109 13.65 12.11 4.22
CA LEU A 109 14.96 11.81 3.66
C LEU A 109 15.07 12.19 2.17
N PHE A 110 13.99 11.99 1.41
CA PHE A 110 13.99 12.17 -0.06
C PHE A 110 13.19 13.39 -0.49
N LYS A 111 13.49 14.56 0.10
CA LYS A 111 12.91 15.83 -0.35
C LYS A 111 13.46 16.19 -1.72
N HIS A 112 12.58 16.38 -2.68
CA HIS A 112 12.95 16.67 -4.05
C HIS A 112 12.08 17.79 -4.63
N THR A 113 12.69 18.71 -5.38
CA THR A 113 12.01 19.83 -6.04
C THR A 113 12.29 19.79 -7.53
N ILE A 114 11.24 19.84 -8.34
CA ILE A 114 11.33 20.00 -9.80
C ILE A 114 10.67 21.33 -10.16
N ASN A 115 11.35 22.19 -10.92
CA ASN A 115 10.80 23.46 -11.42
C ASN A 115 10.12 24.33 -10.34
N GLY A 116 10.64 24.32 -9.10
CA GLY A 116 10.10 25.10 -7.99
C GLY A 116 8.92 24.47 -7.24
N THR A 117 8.36 23.34 -7.71
CA THR A 117 7.35 22.57 -6.97
C THR A 117 8.00 21.46 -6.15
N GLN A 118 7.57 21.31 -4.89
CA GLN A 118 8.01 20.19 -4.05
C GLN A 118 7.27 18.93 -4.46
N ILE A 119 8.02 17.92 -4.90
CA ILE A 119 7.46 16.61 -5.21
C ILE A 119 7.29 15.82 -3.92
N LEU A 120 6.10 15.26 -3.73
CA LEU A 120 5.77 14.41 -2.60
C LEU A 120 6.29 13.00 -2.88
N TYR A 121 7.50 12.72 -2.40
CA TYR A 121 8.17 11.44 -2.54
C TYR A 121 8.37 10.78 -1.17
N PRO A 122 8.23 9.45 -1.01
CA PRO A 122 7.47 8.53 -1.88
C PRO A 122 5.96 8.81 -1.83
N ALA A 123 5.20 8.39 -2.84
CA ALA A 123 3.76 8.64 -2.89
C ALA A 123 3.00 7.88 -1.79
N LYS A 124 2.30 8.63 -0.93
CA LYS A 124 1.54 8.08 0.20
C LYS A 124 0.32 7.27 -0.24
N SER A 125 -0.36 7.71 -1.29
CA SER A 125 -1.54 7.05 -1.84
C SER A 125 -1.25 5.62 -2.32
N THR A 126 -0.22 5.44 -3.15
CA THR A 126 0.14 4.09 -3.64
C THR A 126 0.63 3.19 -2.53
N PHE A 127 1.37 3.73 -1.56
CA PHE A 127 1.84 2.98 -0.39
C PHE A 127 0.66 2.40 0.42
N TYR A 128 -0.24 3.26 0.87
CA TYR A 128 -1.34 2.83 1.73
C TYR A 128 -2.40 2.03 1.01
N MET A 129 -2.68 2.33 -0.26
CA MET A 129 -3.61 1.50 -1.05
C MET A 129 -3.06 0.07 -1.22
N THR A 130 -1.75 -0.07 -1.41
CA THR A 130 -1.11 -1.39 -1.46
C THR A 130 -1.32 -2.14 -0.15
N LEU A 131 -1.06 -1.51 1.00
CA LEU A 131 -1.30 -2.14 2.31
C LEU A 131 -2.78 -2.51 2.51
N LEU A 132 -3.69 -1.58 2.21
CA LEU A 132 -5.12 -1.79 2.38
C LEU A 132 -5.62 -2.98 1.57
N ILE A 133 -5.26 -3.06 0.29
CA ILE A 133 -5.60 -4.19 -0.57
C ILE A 133 -4.99 -5.49 -0.04
N SER A 134 -3.74 -5.47 0.42
CA SER A 134 -3.11 -6.64 1.02
C SER A 134 -3.87 -7.12 2.26
N TYR A 135 -4.39 -6.24 3.10
CA TYR A 135 -5.24 -6.63 4.23
C TYR A 135 -6.49 -7.39 3.77
N PHE A 136 -7.17 -6.89 2.74
CA PHE A 136 -8.30 -7.60 2.16
C PHE A 136 -7.90 -8.95 1.57
N LEU A 137 -6.85 -9.01 0.75
CA LEU A 137 -6.43 -10.22 0.05
C LEU A 137 -5.91 -11.31 0.98
N LEU A 138 -5.23 -10.95 2.06
CA LEU A 138 -4.61 -11.90 2.98
C LEU A 138 -5.57 -12.40 4.05
N ILE A 139 -6.52 -11.57 4.48
CA ILE A 139 -7.36 -11.87 5.65
C ILE A 139 -8.83 -12.02 5.27
N ILE A 140 -9.39 -11.09 4.49
CA ILE A 140 -10.84 -11.05 4.27
C ILE A 140 -11.27 -11.97 3.14
N VAL A 141 -10.60 -11.90 1.98
CA VAL A 141 -10.96 -12.66 0.77
C VAL A 141 -10.89 -14.19 1.00
N PRO A 142 -9.87 -14.76 1.66
CA PRO A 142 -9.79 -16.20 1.88
C PRO A 142 -10.94 -16.77 2.72
N GLU A 143 -11.54 -15.96 3.58
CA GLU A 143 -12.65 -16.37 4.47
C GLU A 143 -14.01 -16.43 3.76
N ILE A 144 -14.07 -15.98 2.49
CA ILE A 144 -15.30 -15.98 1.70
C ILE A 144 -15.52 -17.37 1.10
N TYR A 145 -16.61 -18.05 1.46
CA TYR A 145 -16.88 -19.42 1.01
C TYR A 145 -17.05 -19.56 -0.53
N ARG A 146 -17.59 -18.54 -1.21
CA ARG A 146 -17.92 -18.60 -2.64
C ARG A 146 -16.74 -18.17 -3.51
N GLY A 147 -16.16 -19.10 -4.28
CA GLY A 147 -15.01 -18.82 -5.15
C GLY A 147 -15.27 -17.75 -6.23
N SER A 148 -16.47 -17.69 -6.81
CA SER A 148 -16.82 -16.64 -7.78
C SER A 148 -16.81 -15.24 -7.16
N LEU A 149 -17.27 -15.12 -5.91
CA LEU A 149 -17.25 -13.87 -5.16
C LEU A 149 -15.82 -13.49 -4.78
N GLN A 150 -14.98 -14.46 -4.40
CA GLN A 150 -13.55 -14.22 -4.17
C GLN A 150 -12.87 -13.62 -5.41
N PHE A 151 -13.07 -14.24 -6.58
CA PHE A 151 -12.49 -13.76 -7.83
C PHE A 151 -12.97 -12.34 -8.19
N LEU A 152 -14.27 -12.08 -8.06
CA LEU A 152 -14.84 -10.76 -8.30
C LEU A 152 -14.22 -9.70 -7.37
N LEU A 153 -14.09 -10.00 -6.07
CA LEU A 153 -13.48 -9.07 -5.11
C LEU A 153 -12.00 -8.84 -5.38
N GLN A 154 -11.24 -9.89 -5.72
CA GLN A 154 -9.83 -9.75 -6.13
C GLN A 154 -9.70 -8.82 -7.35
N THR A 155 -10.58 -8.99 -8.33
CA THR A 155 -10.61 -8.15 -9.53
C THR A 155 -10.91 -6.69 -9.17
N ILE A 156 -11.92 -6.44 -8.34
CA ILE A 156 -12.26 -5.08 -7.89
C ILE A 156 -11.10 -4.44 -7.13
N LEU A 157 -10.43 -5.19 -6.25
CA LEU A 157 -9.28 -4.70 -5.49
C LEU A 157 -8.12 -4.32 -6.41
N ILE A 158 -7.79 -5.18 -7.39
CA ILE A 158 -6.73 -4.89 -8.38
C ILE A 158 -7.08 -3.66 -9.21
N LEU A 159 -8.32 -3.56 -9.70
CA LEU A 159 -8.79 -2.38 -10.42
C LEU A 159 -8.72 -1.13 -9.55
N GLY A 160 -9.06 -1.22 -8.26
CA GLY A 160 -8.92 -0.13 -7.31
C GLY A 160 -7.46 0.30 -7.08
N TRP A 161 -6.53 -0.65 -7.06
CA TRP A 161 -5.10 -0.35 -7.01
C TRP A 161 -4.65 0.43 -8.25
N VAL A 162 -5.01 -0.07 -9.45
CA VAL A 162 -4.67 0.57 -10.72
C VAL A 162 -5.29 1.97 -10.80
N ALA A 163 -6.56 2.12 -10.40
CA ALA A 163 -7.22 3.41 -10.31
C ALA A 163 -6.43 4.38 -9.42
N THR A 164 -6.05 3.95 -8.22
CA THR A 164 -5.28 4.79 -7.29
C THR A 164 -3.90 5.14 -7.83
N PHE A 165 -3.22 4.19 -8.46
CA PHE A 165 -1.91 4.39 -9.07
C PHE A 165 -2.00 5.45 -10.18
N THR A 166 -2.94 5.28 -11.11
CA THR A 166 -3.18 6.23 -12.19
C THR A 166 -3.57 7.60 -11.64
N THR A 167 -4.53 7.71 -10.71
CA THR A 167 -4.88 9.01 -10.10
C THR A 167 -3.68 9.67 -9.43
N THR A 168 -2.77 8.90 -8.83
CA THR A 168 -1.55 9.45 -8.23
C THR A 168 -0.65 10.07 -9.30
N LEU A 169 -0.51 9.44 -10.47
CA LEU A 169 0.24 10.00 -11.60
C LEU A 169 -0.41 11.26 -12.18
N LEU A 170 -1.72 11.38 -12.05
CA LEU A 170 -2.46 12.57 -12.48
C LEU A 170 -2.35 13.73 -11.49
N LEU A 171 -1.66 13.63 -10.37
CA LEU A 171 -1.53 14.75 -9.44
C LEU A 171 -0.28 15.58 -9.75
N PRO A 172 -0.36 16.92 -9.69
CA PRO A 172 0.74 17.80 -10.10
C PRO A 172 2.00 17.65 -9.24
N ASN A 173 1.86 17.16 -8.00
CA ASN A 173 2.97 17.04 -7.06
C ASN A 173 3.55 15.62 -6.98
N HIS A 174 3.15 14.74 -7.90
CA HIS A 174 3.61 13.36 -7.97
C HIS A 174 4.08 13.05 -9.39
N ASN A 175 4.98 12.08 -9.49
CA ASN A 175 5.46 11.54 -10.75
C ASN A 175 5.54 10.00 -10.70
N LEU A 176 5.84 9.37 -11.83
CA LEU A 176 5.99 7.91 -11.94
C LEU A 176 6.95 7.35 -10.88
N ALA A 177 8.11 7.99 -10.71
CA ALA A 177 9.11 7.56 -9.74
C ALA A 177 8.56 7.57 -8.30
N SER A 178 7.82 8.61 -7.90
CA SER A 178 7.21 8.71 -6.58
C SER A 178 6.13 7.65 -6.36
N ALA A 179 5.32 7.35 -7.38
CA ALA A 179 4.26 6.35 -7.32
C ALA A 179 4.84 4.93 -7.17
N LEU A 180 5.85 4.61 -7.98
CA LEU A 180 6.58 3.34 -7.91
C LEU A 180 7.32 3.19 -6.58
N ALA A 181 7.97 4.26 -6.09
CA ALA A 181 8.66 4.24 -4.82
C ALA A 181 7.71 3.97 -3.65
N GLY A 182 6.52 4.60 -3.65
CA GLY A 182 5.48 4.34 -2.65
C GLY A 182 5.02 2.88 -2.67
N TRP A 183 4.82 2.32 -3.86
CA TRP A 183 4.44 0.91 -4.02
C TRP A 183 5.54 -0.05 -3.54
N LEU A 184 6.79 0.15 -3.97
CA LEU A 184 7.92 -0.70 -3.58
C LEU A 184 8.16 -0.65 -2.07
N LEU A 185 8.11 0.54 -1.47
CA LEU A 185 8.24 0.70 -0.03
C LEU A 185 7.11 -0.03 0.73
N ALA A 186 5.88 0.00 0.20
CA ALA A 186 4.78 -0.77 0.78
C ALA A 186 5.02 -2.28 0.70
N LEU A 187 5.56 -2.78 -0.41
CA LEU A 187 5.93 -4.20 -0.52
C LEU A 187 7.00 -4.59 0.49
N VAL A 188 8.06 -3.79 0.64
CA VAL A 188 9.10 -4.03 1.64
C VAL A 188 8.48 -4.10 3.04
N TRP A 189 7.68 -3.09 3.39
CA TRP A 189 7.08 -2.99 4.71
C TRP A 189 6.07 -4.10 4.99
N LEU A 190 5.27 -4.45 4.00
CA LEU A 190 4.29 -5.54 4.08
C LEU A 190 5.00 -6.88 4.31
N GLN A 191 6.02 -7.21 3.51
CA GLN A 191 6.72 -8.49 3.66
C GLN A 191 7.45 -8.58 5.01
N PHE A 192 8.04 -7.48 5.47
CA PHE A 192 8.63 -7.38 6.80
C PHE A 192 7.58 -7.63 7.90
N SER A 193 6.43 -6.96 7.80
CA SER A 193 5.33 -7.06 8.76
C SER A 193 4.70 -8.45 8.77
N GLU A 194 4.51 -9.08 7.61
CA GLU A 194 4.02 -10.46 7.48
C GLU A 194 4.99 -11.47 8.11
N ASN A 195 6.29 -11.23 8.03
CA ASN A 195 7.28 -12.06 8.71
C ASN A 195 7.16 -11.91 10.24
N GLY A 196 6.99 -10.68 10.72
CA GLY A 196 6.69 -10.40 12.12
C GLY A 196 5.44 -11.12 12.60
N TYR A 197 4.33 -11.07 11.83
CA TYR A 197 3.12 -11.82 12.13
C TYR A 197 3.42 -13.30 12.36
N ARG A 198 4.17 -13.91 11.46
CA ARG A 198 4.41 -15.35 11.51
C ARG A 198 5.24 -15.78 12.71
N VAL A 199 6.22 -14.96 13.09
CA VAL A 199 7.09 -15.23 14.23
C VAL A 199 6.31 -15.06 15.54
N TYR A 200 5.53 -13.97 15.67
CA TYR A 200 4.92 -13.61 16.96
C TYR A 200 3.48 -14.10 17.16
N ALA A 201 2.75 -14.49 16.11
CA ALA A 201 1.37 -14.96 16.24
C ALA A 201 1.18 -16.16 17.20
N PRO A 202 2.04 -17.20 17.19
CA PRO A 202 1.95 -18.30 18.16
C PRO A 202 2.12 -17.85 19.62
N ASP A 203 3.02 -16.90 19.85
CA ASP A 203 3.27 -16.35 21.19
C ASP A 203 2.12 -15.47 21.66
N PHE A 204 1.52 -14.68 20.76
CA PHE A 204 0.34 -13.88 21.06
C PHE A 204 -0.84 -14.76 21.44
N TYR A 205 -1.09 -15.84 20.71
CA TYR A 205 -2.19 -16.77 21.00
C TYR A 205 -2.18 -17.30 22.45
N ARG A 206 -0.99 -17.46 23.04
CA ARG A 206 -0.82 -17.94 24.43
C ARG A 206 -1.12 -16.87 25.49
N ARG A 207 -1.32 -15.61 25.12
CA ARG A 207 -1.58 -14.50 26.06
C ARG A 207 -3.09 -14.29 26.27
N LYS A 208 -3.50 -13.97 27.50
CA LYS A 208 -4.91 -13.82 27.91
C LYS A 208 -5.72 -12.80 27.07
N GLY A 209 -5.08 -11.79 26.47
CA GLY A 209 -5.75 -10.83 25.60
C GLY A 209 -6.15 -11.37 24.21
N PHE A 210 -5.45 -12.42 23.75
CA PHE A 210 -5.57 -13.01 22.41
C PHE A 210 -6.01 -14.48 22.44
N SER A 211 -6.29 -15.03 23.62
CA SER A 211 -6.80 -16.39 23.76
C SER A 211 -8.07 -16.58 22.93
N ASN A 212 -8.20 -17.73 22.27
CA ASN A 212 -9.28 -18.08 21.32
C ASN A 212 -9.32 -17.23 20.03
N SER A 213 -8.26 -16.47 19.73
CA SER A 213 -8.13 -15.79 18.45
C SER A 213 -7.68 -16.75 17.37
N TRP A 214 -8.26 -16.62 16.18
CA TRP A 214 -7.79 -17.28 14.96
C TRP A 214 -6.57 -16.50 14.44
N TYR A 215 -5.56 -17.22 13.93
CA TYR A 215 -4.34 -16.64 13.37
C TYR A 215 -3.70 -17.52 12.30
#